data_AF-A0A0C3GPH0-F1
#
_entry.id   AF-A0A0C3GPH0-F1
#
_cell.length_a   1.000
_cell.length_b   1.000
_cell.length_c   1.000
_cell.angle_alpha   90.00
_cell.angle_beta   90.00
_cell.angle_gamma   90.00
#
_symmetry.space_group_name_H-M   'P 1'
#
loop_
_entity.id
_entity.type
_entity.pdbx_description
1 polymer ?
#
loop_
_entity_poly.entity_id
_entity_poly.type
_entity_poly.pdbx_seq_one_letter_code
_entity_poly.pdbx_strand_id
1 'polypeptide(L)'
;MQVDEFNPMVGLEGRASLLTNLGKALEANPQFFGQDARPGNLIDFLQASSIKEGSTQRVSVAPLWAALIEGLSPIWPATRTMLGGISLGDVWPCSALNASSKAEGDNLVPFHKLTGWITYSLLEPMEKILGWKFEGVEDMTGLPEYRNGGLLVDFGVLTLRPNALSPHFYPDPKSTIPLLPPSHPAIVEWRAMTVIELDRIADAIRQKLGITAAELTLAQVLESATWKGGREIARKKRPETGGPPIDIESDGTVF
;
A
#
# COMPACT_ATOMS: atom_id res chain seq x y z
N MET A 1 12.73 -1.25 21.86
CA MET A 1 12.05 -2.57 21.85
C MET A 1 13.10 -3.61 22.14
N GLN A 2 12.97 -4.38 23.23
CA GLN A 2 13.92 -5.44 23.56
C GLN A 2 13.35 -6.76 23.02
N VAL A 3 14.07 -7.39 22.10
CA VAL A 3 13.71 -8.69 21.49
C VAL A 3 14.54 -9.75 22.17
N ASP A 4 13.89 -10.80 22.67
CA ASP A 4 14.52 -11.95 23.31
C ASP A 4 13.67 -13.22 23.08
N GLU A 5 14.09 -14.35 23.65
CA GLU A 5 13.38 -15.64 23.51
C GLU A 5 11.94 -15.61 24.06
N PHE A 6 11.64 -14.70 24.99
CA PHE A 6 10.32 -14.54 25.62
C PHE A 6 9.48 -13.44 24.95
N ASN A 7 10.09 -12.60 24.12
CA ASN A 7 9.47 -11.57 23.30
C ASN A 7 10.01 -11.59 21.86
N PRO A 8 9.77 -12.68 21.10
CA PRO A 8 10.29 -12.83 19.76
C PRO A 8 9.63 -11.83 18.80
N MET A 9 10.43 -11.21 17.94
CA MET A 9 9.92 -10.35 16.86
C MET A 9 9.97 -11.09 15.54
N VAL A 10 8.80 -11.35 14.96
CA VAL A 10 8.70 -11.96 13.62
C VAL A 10 9.34 -11.03 12.57
N GLY A 11 10.21 -11.60 11.75
CA GLY A 11 10.89 -10.90 10.64
C GLY A 11 11.94 -9.90 11.10
N LEU A 12 12.62 -10.13 12.23
CA LEU A 12 13.64 -9.23 12.77
C LEU A 12 14.75 -8.93 11.76
N GLU A 13 15.27 -9.95 11.08
CA GLU A 13 16.33 -9.83 10.08
C GLU A 13 15.87 -8.98 8.90
N GLY A 14 14.65 -9.22 8.40
CA GLY A 14 14.03 -8.43 7.34
C GLY A 14 13.89 -6.96 7.73
N ARG A 15 13.41 -6.68 8.95
CA ARG A 15 13.28 -5.31 9.49
C ARG A 15 14.63 -4.62 9.66
N ALA A 16 15.65 -5.31 10.16
CA ALA A 16 17.01 -4.77 10.28
C ALA A 16 17.64 -4.46 8.91
N SER A 17 17.42 -5.35 7.93
CA SER A 17 17.84 -5.14 6.55
C SER A 17 17.16 -3.92 5.93
N LEU A 18 15.85 -3.76 6.13
CA LEU A 18 15.10 -2.57 5.68
C LEU A 18 15.69 -1.27 6.24
N LEU A 19 16.04 -1.21 7.53
CA LEU A 19 16.65 -0.02 8.14
C LEU A 19 18.03 0.29 7.55
N THR A 20 18.82 -0.75 7.28
CA THR A 20 20.14 -0.59 6.65
C THR A 20 19.99 -0.11 5.21
N ASN A 21 19.03 -0.66 4.46
CA ASN A 21 18.77 -0.25 3.09
C ASN A 21 18.17 1.17 3.03
N LEU A 22 17.39 1.57 4.03
CA LEU A 22 16.91 2.94 4.17
C LEU A 22 18.09 3.92 4.26
N GLY A 23 19.07 3.67 5.13
CA GLY A 23 20.27 4.52 5.23
C GLY A 23 20.98 4.69 3.87
N LYS A 24 21.21 3.58 3.17
CA LYS A 24 21.81 3.58 1.82
C LYS A 24 20.96 4.33 0.79
N ALA A 25 19.64 4.18 0.85
CA ALA A 25 18.72 4.84 -0.07
C ALA A 25 18.73 6.36 0.13
N LEU A 26 18.80 6.83 1.38
CA LEU A 26 18.93 8.25 1.70
C LEU A 26 20.26 8.82 1.18
N GLU A 27 21.37 8.11 1.41
CA GLU A 27 22.71 8.51 0.92
C GLU A 27 22.80 8.54 -0.61
N ALA A 28 22.15 7.58 -1.28
CA ALA A 28 22.16 7.48 -2.74
C ALA A 28 21.30 8.53 -3.44
N ASN A 29 20.41 9.21 -2.71
CA ASN A 29 19.45 10.17 -3.28
C ASN A 29 19.53 11.56 -2.60
N PRO A 30 20.70 12.23 -2.65
CA PRO A 30 20.88 13.53 -2.01
C PRO A 30 20.01 14.64 -2.61
N GLN A 31 19.46 14.45 -3.82
CA GLN A 31 18.49 15.36 -4.41
C GLN A 31 17.18 15.43 -3.61
N PHE A 32 16.79 14.35 -2.93
CA PHE A 32 15.58 14.28 -2.10
C PHE A 32 15.89 14.43 -0.61
N PHE A 33 17.02 13.86 -0.16
CA PHE A 33 17.33 13.73 1.27
C PHE A 33 18.57 14.50 1.70
N GLY A 34 19.07 15.41 0.86
CA GLY A 34 20.23 16.27 1.15
C GLY A 34 21.56 15.52 1.27
N GLN A 35 22.65 16.29 1.39
CA GLN A 35 24.01 15.73 1.45
C GLN A 35 24.31 14.98 2.76
N ASP A 36 23.59 15.29 3.84
CA ASP A 36 23.68 14.61 5.13
C ASP A 36 22.69 13.43 5.26
N ALA A 37 22.01 13.06 4.16
CA ALA A 37 21.15 11.88 4.04
C ALA A 37 20.06 11.80 5.12
N ARG A 38 19.43 12.94 5.44
CA ARG A 38 18.38 13.02 6.46
C ARG A 38 16.98 12.97 5.84
N PRO A 39 16.07 12.15 6.38
CA PRO A 39 14.68 12.13 5.90
C PRO A 39 13.99 13.49 5.98
N GLY A 40 14.36 14.34 6.95
CA GLY A 40 13.80 15.68 7.12
C GLY A 40 14.04 16.62 5.95
N ASN A 41 15.12 16.42 5.19
CA ASN A 41 15.44 17.24 4.00
C ASN A 41 14.43 17.03 2.86
N LEU A 42 13.56 16.01 2.96
CA LEU A 42 12.39 15.89 2.10
C LEU A 42 11.52 17.16 2.16
N ILE A 43 11.43 17.80 3.33
CA ILE A 43 10.69 19.07 3.49
C ILE A 43 11.34 20.17 2.66
N ASP A 44 12.66 20.29 2.70
CA ASP A 44 13.39 21.29 1.92
C ASP A 44 13.22 21.04 0.41
N PHE A 45 13.29 19.78 -0.02
CA PHE A 45 13.04 19.38 -1.41
C PHE A 45 11.62 19.78 -1.88
N LEU A 46 10.60 19.48 -1.08
CA LEU A 46 9.22 19.85 -1.40
C LEU A 46 9.03 21.36 -1.40
N GLN A 47 9.63 22.06 -0.44
CA GLN A 47 9.54 23.51 -0.36
C GLN A 47 10.16 24.19 -1.59
N ALA A 48 11.24 23.65 -2.14
CA ALA A 48 11.88 24.18 -3.35
C ALA A 48 10.99 24.14 -4.61
N SER A 49 10.05 23.20 -4.68
CA SER A 49 9.11 23.03 -5.81
C SER A 49 7.71 23.57 -5.55
N SER A 50 7.51 24.21 -4.41
CA SER A 50 6.20 24.65 -3.94
C SER A 50 5.90 26.12 -4.26
N ILE A 51 4.61 26.48 -4.25
CA ILE A 51 4.13 27.83 -4.53
C ILE A 51 3.71 28.49 -3.22
N LYS A 52 4.26 29.67 -2.92
CA LYS A 52 3.87 30.42 -1.72
C LYS A 52 2.60 31.23 -1.99
N GLU A 53 1.56 30.98 -1.21
CA GLU A 53 0.28 31.69 -1.25
C GLU A 53 0.02 32.35 0.10
N GLY A 54 0.43 33.63 0.21
CA GLY A 54 0.36 34.37 1.47
C GLY A 54 1.26 33.75 2.54
N SER A 55 0.65 33.27 3.63
CA SER A 55 1.33 32.56 4.73
C SER A 55 1.37 31.04 4.55
N THR A 56 0.81 30.51 3.47
CA THR A 56 0.66 29.07 3.23
C THR A 56 1.56 28.62 2.08
N GLN A 57 2.02 27.37 2.16
CA GLN A 57 2.73 26.70 1.09
C GLN A 57 1.77 25.78 0.35
N ARG A 58 1.61 25.96 -0.96
CA ARG A 58 0.89 25.02 -1.84
C ARG A 58 1.89 24.07 -2.50
N VAL A 59 1.66 22.77 -2.38
CA VAL A 59 2.59 21.71 -2.79
C VAL A 59 1.82 20.66 -3.58
N SER A 60 2.30 20.25 -4.75
CA SER A 60 1.74 19.08 -5.43
C SER A 60 2.13 17.80 -4.67
N VAL A 61 1.24 16.81 -4.63
CA VAL A 61 1.60 15.48 -4.10
C VAL A 61 2.62 14.77 -4.98
N ALA A 62 2.72 15.12 -6.27
CA ALA A 62 3.59 14.42 -7.22
C ALA A 62 5.09 14.48 -6.85
N PRO A 63 5.68 15.63 -6.46
CA PRO A 63 7.03 15.66 -5.92
C PRO A 63 7.24 14.78 -4.67
N LEU A 64 6.26 14.72 -3.76
CA LEU A 64 6.33 13.85 -2.59
C LEU A 64 6.32 12.38 -3.01
N TRP A 65 5.41 12.01 -3.91
CA TRP A 65 5.35 10.67 -4.46
C TRP A 65 6.66 10.29 -5.17
N ALA A 66 7.21 11.16 -6.02
CA ALA A 66 8.47 10.95 -6.72
C ALA A 66 9.64 10.71 -5.75
N ALA A 67 9.80 11.58 -4.75
CA ALA A 67 10.85 11.43 -3.75
C ALA A 67 10.75 10.12 -2.96
N LEU A 68 9.54 9.66 -2.67
CA LEU A 68 9.31 8.40 -1.96
C LEU A 68 9.47 7.18 -2.87
N ILE A 69 8.91 7.20 -4.09
CA ILE A 69 8.92 6.04 -4.98
C ILE A 69 10.30 5.80 -5.59
N GLU A 70 11.00 6.87 -5.99
CA GLU A 70 12.35 6.78 -6.55
C GLU A 70 13.38 6.71 -5.43
N GLY A 71 13.32 7.65 -4.48
CA GLY A 71 14.30 7.79 -3.42
C GLY A 71 14.34 6.61 -2.45
N LEU A 72 13.22 5.92 -2.24
CA LEU A 72 13.15 4.73 -1.39
C LEU A 72 13.07 3.42 -2.18
N SER A 73 13.11 3.44 -3.52
CA SER A 73 13.08 2.21 -4.32
C SER A 73 14.08 1.15 -3.86
N PRO A 74 15.34 1.49 -3.47
CA PRO A 74 16.33 0.48 -3.06
C PRO A 74 16.04 -0.22 -1.73
N ILE A 75 15.07 0.25 -0.93
CA ILE A 75 14.76 -0.39 0.35
C ILE A 75 14.02 -1.72 0.17
N TRP A 76 13.29 -1.86 -0.94
CA TRP A 76 12.46 -3.02 -1.21
C TRP A 76 13.27 -4.20 -1.74
N PRO A 77 12.87 -5.45 -1.45
CA PRO A 77 13.59 -6.63 -1.93
C PRO A 77 13.70 -6.66 -3.46
N ALA A 78 14.93 -6.82 -3.97
CA ALA A 78 15.20 -6.88 -5.41
C ALA A 78 14.71 -8.18 -6.07
N THR A 79 14.25 -9.15 -5.28
CA THR A 79 13.79 -10.49 -5.72
C THR A 79 12.43 -10.48 -6.43
N ARG A 80 11.78 -9.32 -6.53
CA ARG A 80 10.45 -9.17 -7.14
C ARG A 80 10.54 -8.92 -8.65
N THR A 81 9.39 -8.70 -9.28
CA THR A 81 9.28 -8.42 -10.71
C THR A 81 10.28 -7.36 -11.15
N MET A 82 11.01 -7.68 -12.22
CA MET A 82 11.97 -6.79 -12.86
C MET A 82 11.50 -6.45 -14.27
N LEU A 83 11.81 -5.23 -14.71
CA LEU A 83 11.60 -4.79 -16.09
C LEU A 83 12.84 -4.02 -16.53
N GLY A 84 13.44 -4.40 -17.66
CA GLY A 84 14.68 -3.77 -18.13
C GLY A 84 15.85 -3.85 -17.14
N GLY A 85 15.91 -4.91 -16.30
CA GLY A 85 16.94 -5.06 -15.28
C GLY A 85 16.72 -4.24 -13.99
N ILE A 86 15.61 -3.51 -13.89
CA ILE A 86 15.26 -2.69 -12.72
C ILE A 86 14.21 -3.44 -11.91
N SER A 87 14.43 -3.61 -10.61
CA SER A 87 13.41 -4.15 -9.71
C SER A 87 12.29 -3.13 -9.52
N LEU A 88 11.05 -3.56 -9.73
CA LEU A 88 9.88 -2.71 -9.62
C LEU A 88 9.25 -2.75 -8.21
N GLY A 89 9.76 -3.58 -7.30
CA GLY A 89 9.18 -3.69 -5.95
C GLY A 89 7.79 -4.32 -5.96
N ASP A 90 6.79 -3.64 -5.40
CA ASP A 90 5.40 -4.14 -5.28
C ASP A 90 4.60 -3.95 -6.59
N VAL A 91 5.10 -4.58 -7.65
CA VAL A 91 4.50 -4.65 -8.98
C VAL A 91 4.48 -6.11 -9.39
N TRP A 92 3.35 -6.61 -9.89
CA TRP A 92 3.19 -8.04 -10.17
C TRP A 92 2.52 -8.27 -11.52
N PRO A 93 2.87 -9.37 -12.24
CA PRO A 93 2.16 -9.75 -13.45
C PRO A 93 0.74 -10.23 -13.12
N CYS A 94 -0.22 -9.79 -13.93
CA CYS A 94 -1.63 -10.16 -13.85
C CYS A 94 -2.05 -10.82 -15.16
N SER A 95 -2.27 -12.13 -15.12
CA SER A 95 -2.62 -12.91 -16.31
C SER A 95 -3.94 -12.48 -16.96
N ALA A 96 -4.86 -11.90 -16.19
CA ALA A 96 -6.11 -11.34 -16.70
C ALA A 96 -5.90 -10.22 -17.73
N LEU A 97 -4.74 -9.55 -17.71
CA LEU A 97 -4.40 -8.47 -18.64
C LEU A 97 -3.71 -8.96 -19.91
N ASN A 98 -3.28 -10.23 -19.96
CA ASN A 98 -2.50 -10.78 -21.09
C ASN A 98 -3.21 -10.64 -22.44
N ALA A 99 -4.55 -10.75 -22.47
CA ALA A 99 -5.33 -10.65 -23.70
C ALA A 99 -5.25 -9.25 -24.35
N SER A 100 -4.98 -8.21 -23.54
CA SER A 100 -4.82 -6.83 -23.99
C SER A 100 -3.36 -6.37 -24.11
N SER A 101 -2.41 -7.19 -23.66
CA SER A 101 -0.99 -6.85 -23.67
C SER A 101 -0.40 -6.86 -25.07
N LYS A 102 0.32 -5.79 -25.42
CA LYS A 102 1.00 -5.59 -26.70
C LYS A 102 2.52 -5.49 -26.55
N ALA A 103 3.00 -5.04 -25.40
CA ALA A 103 4.40 -4.89 -25.06
C ALA A 103 4.73 -5.56 -23.71
N GLU A 104 6.03 -5.76 -23.47
CA GLU A 104 6.54 -6.17 -22.16
C GLU A 104 6.12 -5.12 -21.12
N GLY A 105 5.56 -5.55 -20.00
CA GLY A 105 5.08 -4.66 -18.96
C GLY A 105 3.57 -4.39 -18.98
N ASP A 106 2.88 -4.61 -20.10
CA ASP A 106 1.44 -4.29 -20.23
C ASP A 106 0.54 -5.15 -19.32
N ASN A 107 1.04 -6.26 -18.81
CA ASN A 107 0.34 -7.11 -17.86
C ASN A 107 0.76 -6.86 -16.40
N LEU A 108 1.59 -5.86 -16.12
CA LEU A 108 2.05 -5.57 -14.77
C LEU A 108 1.07 -4.63 -14.05
N VAL A 109 0.79 -4.93 -12.79
CA VAL A 109 -0.05 -4.10 -11.93
C VAL A 109 0.79 -3.52 -10.80
N PRO A 110 0.97 -2.19 -10.75
CA PRO A 110 1.69 -1.54 -9.68
C PRO A 110 0.78 -1.27 -8.48
N PHE A 111 1.21 -1.68 -7.29
CA PHE A 111 0.48 -1.41 -6.05
C PHE A 111 1.22 -0.44 -5.14
N HIS A 112 2.52 -0.64 -4.95
CA HIS A 112 3.38 0.18 -4.08
C HIS A 112 2.73 0.58 -2.75
N LYS A 113 1.96 -0.35 -2.16
CA LYS A 113 1.01 -0.05 -1.08
C LYS A 113 1.69 0.62 0.11
N LEU A 114 2.88 0.16 0.48
CA LEU A 114 3.63 0.71 1.61
C LEU A 114 4.12 2.13 1.33
N THR A 115 4.61 2.42 0.12
CA THR A 115 4.96 3.78 -0.30
C THR A 115 3.73 4.69 -0.32
N GLY A 116 2.59 4.18 -0.82
CA GLY A 116 1.31 4.90 -0.79
C GLY A 116 0.89 5.25 0.63
N TRP A 117 1.02 4.30 1.56
CA TRP A 117 0.74 4.52 2.98
C TRP A 117 1.67 5.56 3.60
N ILE A 118 2.98 5.50 3.34
CA ILE A 118 3.95 6.51 3.79
C ILE A 118 3.57 7.90 3.26
N THR A 119 3.15 7.99 2.00
CA THR A 119 2.70 9.25 1.39
C THR A 119 1.53 9.85 2.16
N TYR A 120 0.46 9.07 2.38
CA TYR A 120 -0.68 9.53 3.19
C TYR A 120 -0.28 9.92 4.61
N SER A 121 0.61 9.15 5.25
CA SER A 121 1.09 9.44 6.61
C SER A 121 1.95 10.69 6.71
N LEU A 122 2.66 11.08 5.65
CA LEU A 122 3.48 12.30 5.63
C LEU A 122 2.67 13.55 5.26
N LEU A 123 1.62 13.40 4.45
CA LEU A 123 0.70 14.50 4.14
C LEU A 123 0.09 15.09 5.41
N GLU A 124 -0.42 14.25 6.32
CA GLU A 124 -1.10 14.70 7.54
C GLU A 124 -0.28 15.68 8.40
N PRO A 125 0.95 15.36 8.85
CA PRO A 125 1.74 16.31 9.64
C PRO A 125 2.12 17.56 8.85
N MET A 126 2.39 17.47 7.54
CA MET A 126 2.70 18.66 6.73
C MET A 126 1.49 19.60 6.62
N GLU A 127 0.28 19.07 6.47
CA GLU A 127 -0.94 19.87 6.45
C GLU A 127 -1.31 20.43 7.83
N LYS A 128 -1.26 19.59 8.88
CA LYS A 128 -1.75 19.95 10.21
C LYS A 128 -0.76 20.79 11.03
N ILE A 129 0.53 20.57 10.84
CA ILE A 129 1.60 21.21 11.64
C ILE A 129 2.26 22.34 10.85
N LEU A 130 2.65 22.09 9.59
CA LEU A 130 3.31 23.11 8.75
C LEU A 130 2.31 24.04 8.06
N GLY A 131 1.01 23.71 8.09
CA GLY A 131 -0.03 24.51 7.46
C GLY A 131 0.03 24.48 5.93
N TRP A 132 0.70 23.48 5.35
CA TRP A 132 0.79 23.31 3.90
C TRP A 132 -0.57 22.89 3.32
N LYS A 133 -0.74 23.12 2.03
CA LYS A 133 -1.89 22.67 1.23
C LYS A 133 -1.40 21.79 0.10
N PHE A 134 -1.86 20.55 0.08
CA PHE A 134 -1.53 19.64 -0.99
C PHE A 134 -2.58 19.65 -2.10
N GLU A 135 -2.11 19.60 -3.34
CA GLU A 135 -2.93 19.44 -4.55
C GLU A 135 -2.58 18.14 -5.27
N GLY A 136 -3.55 17.58 -6.01
CA GLY A 136 -3.41 16.29 -6.69
C GLY A 136 -3.52 15.10 -5.74
N VAL A 137 -3.95 15.28 -4.49
CA VAL A 137 -4.16 14.17 -3.55
C VAL A 137 -5.22 13.20 -4.07
N GLU A 138 -6.14 13.68 -4.90
CA GLU A 138 -7.12 12.92 -5.64
C GLU A 138 -6.54 11.96 -6.69
N ASP A 139 -5.28 12.15 -7.10
CA ASP A 139 -4.57 11.22 -7.99
C ASP A 139 -4.04 9.98 -7.23
N MET A 140 -4.01 10.05 -5.90
CA MET A 140 -3.61 8.91 -5.06
C MET A 140 -4.73 7.87 -4.99
N THR A 141 -4.34 6.61 -4.96
CA THR A 141 -5.28 5.49 -5.03
C THR A 141 -5.58 4.89 -3.65
N GLY A 142 -6.58 4.00 -3.61
CA GLY A 142 -6.86 3.16 -2.46
C GLY A 142 -5.68 2.23 -2.14
N LEU A 143 -5.54 1.85 -0.86
CA LEU A 143 -4.47 0.96 -0.42
C LEU A 143 -4.94 -0.51 -0.49
N PRO A 144 -4.37 -1.36 -1.37
CA PRO A 144 -4.77 -2.76 -1.54
C PRO A 144 -4.16 -3.65 -0.46
N GLU A 145 -4.53 -3.33 0.78
CA GLU A 145 -4.17 -4.01 2.01
C GLU A 145 -5.18 -5.12 2.32
N TYR A 146 -4.73 -6.21 2.93
CA TYR A 146 -5.54 -7.41 3.15
C TYR A 146 -6.82 -7.20 3.99
N ARG A 147 -6.92 -6.17 4.86
CA ARG A 147 -8.14 -5.79 5.59
C ARG A 147 -9.11 -5.06 4.68
N ASN A 148 -8.62 -4.14 3.86
CA ASN A 148 -9.43 -3.45 2.86
C ASN A 148 -10.01 -4.46 1.85
N GLY A 149 -9.16 -5.33 1.30
CA GLY A 149 -9.61 -6.39 0.41
C GLY A 149 -10.44 -7.45 1.14
N GLY A 150 -10.13 -7.72 2.40
CA GLY A 150 -10.78 -8.74 3.21
C GLY A 150 -12.23 -8.39 3.52
N LEU A 151 -12.49 -7.10 3.73
CA LEU A 151 -13.85 -6.55 3.81
C LEU A 151 -14.68 -6.97 2.59
N LEU A 152 -14.17 -6.80 1.37
CA LEU A 152 -14.91 -7.09 0.14
C LEU A 152 -15.28 -8.57 0.03
N VAL A 153 -14.36 -9.46 0.39
CA VAL A 153 -14.61 -10.91 0.39
C VAL A 153 -15.58 -11.29 1.52
N ASP A 154 -15.42 -10.69 2.70
CA ASP A 154 -16.28 -10.99 3.84
C ASP A 154 -17.72 -10.52 3.67
N PHE A 155 -17.95 -9.42 2.96
CA PHE A 155 -19.31 -8.99 2.61
C PHE A 155 -19.85 -9.63 1.32
N GLY A 156 -19.06 -10.48 0.65
CA GLY A 156 -19.47 -11.19 -0.56
C GLY A 156 -19.47 -10.32 -1.83
N VAL A 157 -18.84 -9.15 -1.79
CA VAL A 157 -18.63 -8.29 -2.98
C VAL A 157 -17.66 -8.96 -3.95
N LEU A 158 -16.60 -9.57 -3.42
CA LEU A 158 -15.67 -10.40 -4.16
C LEU A 158 -15.75 -11.84 -3.65
N THR A 159 -15.51 -12.81 -4.54
CA THR A 159 -15.44 -14.23 -4.15
C THR A 159 -14.43 -14.93 -5.04
N LEU A 160 -13.68 -15.86 -4.46
CA LEU A 160 -12.80 -16.73 -5.24
C LEU A 160 -13.63 -17.55 -6.23
N ARG A 161 -13.15 -17.69 -7.46
CA ARG A 161 -13.82 -18.56 -8.43
C ARG A 161 -13.81 -20.01 -7.91
N PRO A 162 -14.85 -20.80 -8.20
CA PRO A 162 -14.84 -22.22 -7.88
C PRO A 162 -13.59 -22.90 -8.44
N ASN A 163 -12.92 -23.72 -7.63
CA ASN A 163 -11.69 -24.43 -7.99
C ASN A 163 -10.51 -23.53 -8.41
N ALA A 164 -10.50 -22.26 -8.02
CA ALA A 164 -9.38 -21.35 -8.33
C ALA A 164 -8.07 -21.73 -7.64
N LEU A 165 -8.14 -22.43 -6.51
CA LEU A 165 -6.98 -22.76 -5.67
C LEU A 165 -6.83 -24.27 -5.53
N SER A 166 -5.58 -24.74 -5.62
CA SER A 166 -5.20 -26.12 -5.31
C SER A 166 -5.33 -26.41 -3.81
N PRO A 167 -5.67 -27.64 -3.39
CA PRO A 167 -5.71 -28.04 -1.98
C PRO A 167 -4.42 -27.75 -1.19
N HIS A 168 -3.26 -27.68 -1.84
CA HIS A 168 -1.98 -27.39 -1.17
C HIS A 168 -1.93 -25.99 -0.54
N PHE A 169 -2.73 -25.03 -1.02
CA PHE A 169 -2.81 -23.68 -0.44
C PHE A 169 -3.65 -23.61 0.84
N TYR A 170 -4.17 -24.75 1.32
CA TYR A 170 -4.91 -24.86 2.58
C TYR A 170 -4.06 -25.68 3.57
N PRO A 171 -3.10 -25.04 4.27
CA PRO A 171 -2.14 -25.75 5.11
C PRO A 171 -2.77 -26.38 6.35
N ASP A 172 -3.88 -25.83 6.83
CA ASP A 172 -4.69 -26.40 7.92
C ASP A 172 -5.96 -27.06 7.35
N PRO A 173 -6.11 -28.39 7.43
CA PRO A 173 -7.29 -29.11 6.99
C PRO A 173 -8.60 -28.69 7.69
N LYS A 174 -8.51 -28.00 8.84
CA LYS A 174 -9.65 -27.48 9.59
C LYS A 174 -10.03 -26.06 9.20
N SER A 175 -9.18 -25.37 8.43
CA SER A 175 -9.38 -24.01 7.98
C SER A 175 -9.82 -23.97 6.53
N THR A 176 -10.80 -23.12 6.23
CA THR A 176 -11.16 -22.78 4.85
C THR A 176 -10.40 -21.57 4.33
N ILE A 177 -9.41 -21.07 5.09
CA ILE A 177 -8.62 -19.89 4.74
C ILE A 177 -7.37 -20.36 3.99
N PRO A 178 -7.20 -19.95 2.72
CA PRO A 178 -5.99 -20.26 1.97
C PRO A 178 -4.84 -19.34 2.40
N LEU A 179 -3.61 -19.85 2.33
CA LEU A 179 -2.36 -19.09 2.43
C LEU A 179 -1.73 -19.02 1.04
N LEU A 180 -1.52 -17.80 0.53
CA LEU A 180 -1.01 -17.56 -0.82
C LEU A 180 0.22 -16.64 -0.80
N PRO A 181 1.21 -16.87 -1.68
CA PRO A 181 2.28 -15.89 -1.85
C PRO A 181 1.75 -14.61 -2.51
N PRO A 182 2.36 -13.44 -2.26
CA PRO A 182 1.96 -12.17 -2.87
C PRO A 182 1.88 -12.17 -4.40
N SER A 183 2.71 -13.00 -5.04
CA SER A 183 2.78 -13.17 -6.49
C SER A 183 1.66 -14.04 -7.07
N HIS A 184 0.87 -14.72 -6.24
CA HIS A 184 -0.17 -15.61 -6.71
C HIS A 184 -1.24 -14.82 -7.48
N PRO A 185 -1.71 -15.28 -8.66
CA PRO A 185 -2.68 -14.54 -9.48
C PRO A 185 -3.94 -14.10 -8.71
N ALA A 186 -4.47 -14.97 -7.85
CA ALA A 186 -5.62 -14.62 -7.00
C ALA A 186 -5.34 -13.44 -6.04
N ILE A 187 -4.11 -13.30 -5.52
CA ILE A 187 -3.73 -12.15 -4.68
C ILE A 187 -3.58 -10.89 -5.54
N VAL A 188 -2.93 -10.98 -6.69
CA VAL A 188 -2.76 -9.84 -7.61
C VAL A 188 -4.12 -9.33 -8.10
N GLU A 189 -5.01 -10.21 -8.55
CA GLU A 189 -6.37 -9.86 -8.96
C GLU A 189 -7.19 -9.27 -7.81
N TRP A 190 -7.12 -9.88 -6.62
CA TRP A 190 -7.83 -9.38 -5.45
C TRP A 190 -7.36 -7.99 -5.03
N ARG A 191 -6.04 -7.75 -5.04
CA ARG A 191 -5.46 -6.44 -4.74
C ARG A 191 -5.83 -5.40 -5.80
N ALA A 192 -5.81 -5.76 -7.08
CA ALA A 192 -6.24 -4.87 -8.16
C ALA A 192 -7.72 -4.49 -8.03
N MET A 193 -8.59 -5.49 -7.81
CA MET A 193 -10.02 -5.25 -7.55
C MET A 193 -10.24 -4.43 -6.29
N THR A 194 -9.43 -4.62 -5.25
CA THR A 194 -9.52 -3.84 -4.02
C THR A 194 -9.31 -2.36 -4.30
N VAL A 195 -8.30 -1.97 -5.08
CA VAL A 195 -8.10 -0.55 -5.46
C VAL A 195 -9.35 0.03 -6.12
N ILE A 196 -9.90 -0.67 -7.12
CA ILE A 196 -11.08 -0.24 -7.87
C ILE A 196 -12.31 -0.11 -6.96
N GLU A 197 -12.55 -1.11 -6.10
CA GLU A 197 -13.72 -1.12 -5.23
C GLU A 197 -13.61 -0.09 -4.10
N LEU A 198 -12.41 0.30 -3.68
CA LEU A 198 -12.23 1.37 -2.68
C LEU A 198 -12.74 2.72 -3.20
N ASP A 199 -12.47 3.05 -4.46
CA ASP A 199 -12.99 4.27 -5.08
C ASP A 199 -14.52 4.23 -5.18
N ARG A 200 -15.06 3.09 -5.64
CA ARG A 200 -16.52 2.87 -5.72
C ARG A 200 -17.20 2.95 -4.36
N ILE A 201 -16.58 2.41 -3.32
CA ILE A 201 -17.08 2.51 -1.94
C ILE A 201 -17.09 3.96 -1.49
N ALA A 202 -16.00 4.71 -1.73
CA ALA A 202 -15.93 6.11 -1.35
C ALA A 202 -17.04 6.93 -2.02
N ASP A 203 -17.25 6.73 -3.32
CA ASP A 203 -18.31 7.39 -4.08
C ASP A 203 -19.71 6.99 -3.63
N ALA A 204 -19.94 5.71 -3.35
CA ALA A 204 -21.23 5.24 -2.83
C ALA A 204 -21.55 5.83 -1.45
N ILE A 205 -20.54 5.97 -0.56
CA ILE A 205 -20.71 6.61 0.75
C ILE A 205 -21.04 8.09 0.56
N ARG A 206 -20.28 8.80 -0.27
CA ARG A 206 -20.51 10.22 -0.58
C ARG A 206 -21.91 10.46 -1.14
N GLN A 207 -22.32 9.67 -2.13
CA GLN A 207 -23.65 9.75 -2.72
C GLN A 207 -24.75 9.52 -1.67
N LYS A 208 -24.58 8.53 -0.80
CA LYS A 208 -25.56 8.21 0.25
C LYS A 208 -25.67 9.32 1.30
N LEU A 209 -24.58 10.02 1.59
CA LEU A 209 -24.52 11.11 2.56
C LEU A 209 -24.83 12.48 1.95
N GLY A 210 -24.83 12.61 0.62
CA GLY A 210 -25.02 13.89 -0.07
C GLY A 210 -23.84 14.85 0.11
N ILE A 211 -22.62 14.31 0.25
CA ILE A 211 -21.38 15.09 0.48
C ILE A 211 -20.38 14.88 -0.67
N THR A 212 -19.42 15.79 -0.77
CA THR A 212 -18.40 15.82 -1.82
C THR A 212 -17.12 15.07 -1.43
N ALA A 213 -16.22 14.84 -2.41
CA ALA A 213 -14.90 14.27 -2.15
C ALA A 213 -14.00 15.18 -1.30
N ALA A 214 -14.26 16.48 -1.26
CA ALA A 214 -13.57 17.44 -0.39
C ALA A 214 -14.00 17.31 1.08
N GLU A 215 -15.24 16.90 1.33
CA GLU A 215 -15.78 16.70 2.68
C GLU A 215 -15.47 15.31 3.24
N LEU A 216 -15.39 14.29 2.38
CA LEU A 216 -14.98 12.94 2.73
C LEU A 216 -13.95 12.42 1.71
N THR A 217 -12.67 12.51 2.08
CA THR A 217 -11.56 12.10 1.23
C THR A 217 -11.44 10.58 1.16
N LEU A 218 -10.75 10.07 0.13
CA LEU A 218 -10.48 8.64 0.02
C LEU A 218 -9.70 8.14 1.25
N ALA A 219 -8.68 8.88 1.70
CA ALA A 219 -7.90 8.53 2.90
C ALA A 219 -8.78 8.35 4.15
N GLN A 220 -9.79 9.20 4.35
CA GLN A 220 -10.73 9.07 5.47
C GLN A 220 -11.60 7.81 5.33
N VAL A 221 -12.04 7.46 4.12
CA VAL A 221 -12.79 6.22 3.87
C VAL A 221 -11.92 4.99 4.13
N LEU A 222 -10.66 5.03 3.69
CA LEU A 222 -9.69 3.94 3.94
C LEU A 222 -9.56 3.66 5.43
N GLU A 223 -9.26 4.69 6.24
CA GLU A 223 -9.02 4.52 7.67
C GLU A 223 -10.31 4.18 8.46
N SER A 224 -11.38 4.95 8.23
CA SER A 224 -12.57 4.92 9.08
C SER A 224 -13.62 3.89 8.64
N ALA A 225 -13.64 3.49 7.36
CA ALA A 225 -14.63 2.56 6.83
C ALA A 225 -14.00 1.21 6.49
N THR A 226 -13.14 1.13 5.46
CA THR A 226 -12.75 -0.16 4.90
C THR A 226 -11.70 -0.88 5.74
N TRP A 227 -10.71 -0.16 6.27
CA TRP A 227 -9.65 -0.75 7.09
C TRP A 227 -10.18 -1.15 8.47
N LYS A 228 -10.90 -0.24 9.14
CA LYS A 228 -11.57 -0.52 10.42
C LYS A 228 -12.65 -1.58 10.27
N GLY A 229 -13.56 -1.42 9.31
CA GLY A 229 -14.63 -2.38 9.04
C GLY A 229 -14.08 -3.76 8.69
N GLY A 230 -12.99 -3.82 7.91
CA GLY A 230 -12.28 -5.07 7.57
C GLY A 230 -11.77 -5.81 8.80
N ARG A 231 -11.21 -5.10 9.80
CA ARG A 231 -10.82 -5.71 11.08
C ARG A 231 -12.02 -6.19 11.89
N GLU A 232 -13.10 -5.41 11.93
CA GLU A 232 -14.28 -5.76 12.71
C GLU A 232 -15.00 -6.99 12.16
N ILE A 233 -15.21 -7.06 10.84
CA ILE A 233 -15.84 -8.22 10.20
C ILE A 233 -14.93 -9.46 10.27
N ALA A 234 -13.63 -9.27 10.12
CA ALA A 234 -12.65 -10.35 10.29
C ALA A 234 -12.77 -11.00 11.67
N ARG A 235 -12.85 -10.18 12.73
CA ARG A 235 -13.05 -10.68 14.11
C ARG A 235 -14.38 -11.40 14.29
N LYS A 236 -15.46 -10.90 13.69
CA LYS A 236 -16.80 -11.53 13.80
C LYS A 236 -16.84 -12.90 13.13
N LYS A 237 -16.22 -13.03 11.95
CA LYS A 237 -16.23 -14.27 11.16
C LYS A 237 -15.15 -15.27 11.55
N ARG A 238 -14.02 -14.79 12.07
CA ARG A 238 -12.90 -15.61 12.55
C ARG A 238 -12.52 -15.13 13.96
N PRO A 239 -13.30 -15.48 15.00
CA PRO A 239 -13.07 -14.99 16.35
C PRO A 239 -11.73 -15.41 16.95
N GLU A 240 -11.19 -16.56 16.54
CA GLU A 240 -9.94 -17.10 17.05
C GLU A 240 -8.71 -16.35 16.53
N THR A 241 -8.67 -16.02 15.24
CA THR A 241 -7.50 -15.40 14.61
C THR A 241 -7.67 -13.91 14.34
N GLY A 242 -8.92 -13.46 14.09
CA GLY A 242 -9.21 -12.15 13.54
C GLY A 242 -8.49 -11.88 12.21
N GLY A 243 -8.06 -12.94 11.50
CA GLY A 243 -7.32 -12.85 10.24
C GLY A 243 -8.21 -12.56 9.02
N PRO A 244 -7.61 -12.25 7.86
CA PRO A 244 -8.37 -12.07 6.62
C PRO A 244 -9.07 -13.35 6.14
N PRO A 245 -9.98 -13.24 5.16
CA PRO A 245 -10.56 -14.39 4.46
C PRO A 245 -9.57 -15.11 3.52
N ILE A 246 -8.43 -14.50 3.21
CA ILE A 246 -7.34 -15.04 2.39
C ILE A 246 -6.04 -14.56 3.05
N ASP A 247 -5.21 -15.48 3.53
CA ASP A 247 -3.91 -15.15 4.12
C ASP A 247 -2.84 -14.95 3.03
N ILE A 248 -1.94 -14.01 3.28
CA ILE A 248 -0.81 -13.69 2.41
C ILE A 248 0.48 -14.06 3.14
N GLU A 249 1.36 -14.81 2.48
CA GLU A 249 2.72 -15.03 2.98
C GLU A 249 3.44 -13.68 3.06
N SER A 250 3.80 -13.25 4.27
CA SER A 250 4.45 -11.96 4.50
C SER A 250 5.85 -12.16 5.07
N ASP A 251 6.82 -11.51 4.44
CA ASP A 251 8.18 -11.31 4.94
C ASP A 251 8.34 -9.93 5.63
N GLY A 252 7.22 -9.22 5.86
CA GLY A 252 7.21 -7.86 6.38
C GLY A 252 7.40 -6.76 5.32
N THR A 253 7.47 -7.12 4.04
CA THR A 253 7.62 -6.16 2.92
C THR A 253 6.41 -6.12 1.97
N VAL A 254 5.43 -7.01 2.17
CA VAL A 254 4.08 -6.97 1.58
C VAL A 254 3.06 -7.33 2.67
N PHE A 255 1.93 -6.62 2.68
CA PHE A 255 0.80 -6.84 3.59
C PHE A 255 -0.50 -6.70 2.82
#